data_AF-A0A512DZT7-F1
#
_entry.id   AF-A0A512DZT7-F1
#
_cell.length_a   1.000
_cell.length_b   1.000
_cell.length_c   1.000
_cell.angle_alpha   90.00
_cell.angle_beta   90.00
_cell.angle_gamma   90.00
#
_symmetry.space_group_name_H-M   'P 1'
#
loop_
_entity.id
_entity.type
_entity.pdbx_description
1 polymer ?
#
loop_
_entity_poly.entity_id
_entity_poly.type
_entity_poly.pdbx_seq_one_letter_code
_entity_poly.pdbx_strand_id
1 'polypeptide(L)'
;MFRQEGIEPTCRLISEIDLSEALHDKPDLVVAVGGDGTVSSILTQMPGCGIPVAVLPQGTANNIARSLGVYGSARQIIAGLKTGHPMAVDIGVATGAWGRHRFVEGVGLGLLVQAMADINAAGTAGDEQLRSCRKEFATKLIEEECHHFDVSVDGHDLSGDYLIFEIMNIGYVGPVLPLARKADPGDGLLDIVYSTAIRRGEMLQWLSTGLKGLDPPVEVVRGRKIEVAEAGTALRLGDNFSSSPAKAGKMVVELEHEQASVIIPSTISGQT
;
A
#
# COMPACT_ATOMS: atom_id res chain seq x y z
N MET A 1 -2.27 -28.06 3.39
CA MET A 1 -1.86 -27.08 4.41
C MET A 1 -3.04 -26.76 5.31
N PHE A 2 -4.09 -26.06 4.86
CA PHE A 2 -5.29 -25.77 5.68
C PHE A 2 -5.90 -26.98 6.41
N ARG A 3 -6.24 -28.07 5.68
CA ARG A 3 -6.80 -29.28 6.31
C ARG A 3 -5.88 -29.94 7.34
N GLN A 4 -4.56 -29.78 7.23
CA GLN A 4 -3.61 -30.31 8.22
C GLN A 4 -3.70 -29.53 9.54
N GLU A 5 -4.06 -28.25 9.46
CA GLU A 5 -4.38 -27.42 10.62
C GLU A 5 -5.84 -27.56 11.05
N GLY A 6 -6.61 -28.49 10.48
CA GLY A 6 -8.04 -28.67 10.77
C GLY A 6 -8.89 -27.46 10.37
N ILE A 7 -8.57 -26.85 9.23
CA ILE A 7 -9.36 -25.80 8.56
C ILE A 7 -9.91 -26.42 7.28
N GLU A 8 -11.21 -26.33 7.04
CA GLU A 8 -11.84 -26.79 5.79
C GLU A 8 -11.97 -25.62 4.79
N PRO A 9 -11.14 -25.59 3.72
CA PRO A 9 -11.17 -24.47 2.79
C PRO A 9 -12.15 -24.71 1.63
N THR A 10 -12.87 -23.65 1.26
CA THR A 10 -13.49 -23.52 -0.07
C THR A 10 -12.61 -22.57 -0.89
N CYS A 11 -12.06 -23.05 -2.01
CA CYS A 11 -11.20 -22.25 -2.87
C CYS A 11 -12.00 -21.63 -4.02
N ARG A 12 -11.84 -20.33 -4.25
CA ARG A 12 -12.45 -19.61 -5.37
C ARG A 12 -11.36 -18.83 -6.09
N LEU A 13 -11.29 -18.96 -7.41
CA LEU A 13 -10.45 -18.12 -8.25
C LEU A 13 -11.24 -16.84 -8.57
N ILE A 14 -10.65 -15.69 -8.25
CA ILE A 14 -11.27 -14.39 -8.46
C ILE A 14 -10.68 -13.82 -9.75
N SER A 15 -11.40 -13.94 -10.87
CA SER A 15 -11.03 -13.31 -12.14
C SER A 15 -11.56 -11.88 -12.26
N GLU A 16 -12.68 -11.59 -11.60
CA GLU A 16 -13.28 -10.25 -11.49
C GLU A 16 -13.69 -9.98 -10.05
N ILE A 17 -13.70 -8.70 -9.67
CA ILE A 17 -13.84 -8.20 -8.29
C ILE A 17 -15.31 -8.30 -7.85
N ASP A 18 -15.75 -9.52 -7.53
CA ASP A 18 -17.02 -9.73 -6.83
C ASP A 18 -16.85 -10.80 -5.75
N LEU A 19 -16.80 -10.34 -4.50
CA LEU A 19 -16.76 -11.22 -3.33
C LEU A 19 -18.15 -11.70 -2.88
N SER A 20 -19.23 -11.26 -3.52
CA SER A 20 -20.60 -11.55 -3.07
C SER A 20 -20.85 -13.04 -2.89
N GLU A 21 -20.40 -13.87 -3.83
CA GLU A 21 -20.54 -15.32 -3.75
C GLU A 21 -19.66 -15.93 -2.65
N ALA A 22 -18.44 -15.41 -2.46
CA ALA A 22 -17.54 -15.86 -1.41
C ALA A 22 -18.04 -15.50 0.00
N LEU A 23 -18.74 -14.37 0.13
CA LEU A 23 -19.29 -13.88 1.38
C LEU A 23 -20.71 -14.39 1.65
N HIS A 24 -21.43 -14.89 0.63
CA HIS A 24 -22.79 -15.42 0.76
C HIS A 24 -22.89 -16.53 1.81
N ASP A 25 -21.90 -17.44 1.79
CA ASP A 25 -21.82 -18.58 2.70
C ASP A 25 -21.42 -18.19 4.13
N LYS A 26 -21.16 -16.88 4.39
CA LYS A 26 -20.71 -16.32 5.67
C LYS A 26 -19.56 -17.11 6.28
N PRO A 27 -18.41 -17.21 5.59
CA PRO A 27 -17.26 -17.93 6.11
C PRO A 27 -16.76 -17.32 7.41
N ASP A 28 -16.17 -18.14 8.28
CA ASP A 28 -15.51 -17.68 9.51
C ASP A 28 -14.26 -16.82 9.22
N LEU A 29 -13.65 -17.01 8.05
CA LEU A 29 -12.41 -16.35 7.62
C LEU A 29 -12.32 -16.34 6.09
N VAL A 30 -11.97 -15.20 5.52
CA VAL A 30 -11.53 -15.10 4.12
C VAL A 30 -10.00 -15.15 4.09
N VAL A 31 -9.40 -15.94 3.20
CA VAL A 31 -7.95 -15.95 3.02
C VAL A 31 -7.58 -15.38 1.65
N ALA A 32 -6.97 -14.19 1.65
CA ALA A 32 -6.46 -13.55 0.45
C ALA A 32 -5.12 -14.16 0.04
N VAL A 33 -5.06 -14.82 -1.12
CA VAL A 33 -3.85 -15.47 -1.64
C VAL A 33 -3.41 -14.76 -2.92
N GLY A 34 -2.29 -14.04 -2.88
CA GLY A 34 -1.83 -13.28 -4.04
C GLY A 34 -0.81 -12.20 -3.71
N GLY A 35 -0.57 -11.31 -4.67
CA GLY A 35 0.21 -10.08 -4.45
C GLY A 35 -0.66 -8.94 -3.91
N ASP A 36 -0.07 -7.75 -3.79
CA ASP A 36 -0.72 -6.57 -3.21
C ASP A 36 -2.06 -6.24 -3.90
N GLY A 37 -2.12 -6.26 -5.24
CA GLY A 37 -3.37 -6.01 -5.97
C GLY A 37 -4.52 -6.97 -5.63
N THR A 38 -4.23 -8.26 -5.44
CA THR A 38 -5.25 -9.24 -4.99
C THR A 38 -5.68 -8.96 -3.56
N VAL A 39 -4.72 -8.71 -2.67
CA VAL A 39 -5.00 -8.46 -1.25
C VAL A 39 -5.79 -7.17 -1.06
N SER A 40 -5.40 -6.10 -1.76
CA SER A 40 -6.07 -4.79 -1.78
C SER A 40 -7.50 -4.91 -2.31
N SER A 41 -7.68 -5.61 -3.43
CA SER A 41 -9.01 -5.86 -4.02
C SER A 41 -9.96 -6.57 -3.05
N ILE A 42 -9.44 -7.54 -2.28
CA ILE A 42 -10.23 -8.23 -1.27
C ILE A 42 -10.53 -7.29 -0.09
N LEU A 43 -9.49 -6.72 0.53
CA LEU A 43 -9.63 -5.93 1.75
C LEU A 43 -10.53 -4.71 1.59
N THR A 44 -10.50 -4.04 0.45
CA THR A 44 -11.34 -2.84 0.18
C THR A 44 -12.85 -3.13 0.11
N GLN A 45 -13.25 -4.40 0.06
CA GLN A 45 -14.65 -4.84 0.09
C GLN A 45 -15.09 -5.37 1.46
N MET A 46 -14.18 -5.50 2.42
CA MET A 46 -14.45 -6.11 3.73
C MET A 46 -14.96 -5.17 4.83
N PRO A 47 -14.83 -3.82 4.76
CA PRO A 47 -15.46 -2.95 5.75
C PRO A 47 -16.93 -3.28 5.97
N GLY A 48 -17.34 -3.37 7.24
CA GLY A 48 -18.73 -3.66 7.62
C GLY A 48 -19.21 -5.10 7.43
N CYS A 49 -18.41 -5.98 6.80
CA CYS A 49 -18.80 -7.38 6.57
C CYS A 49 -18.77 -8.25 7.84
N GLY A 50 -18.00 -7.85 8.86
CA GLY A 50 -17.83 -8.61 10.10
C GLY A 50 -17.03 -9.92 9.96
N ILE A 51 -16.55 -10.24 8.76
CA ILE A 51 -15.74 -11.42 8.46
C ILE A 51 -14.28 -10.98 8.39
N PRO A 52 -13.37 -11.58 9.17
CA PRO A 52 -11.96 -11.22 9.12
C PRO A 52 -11.27 -11.79 7.87
N VAL A 53 -10.14 -11.18 7.52
CA VAL A 53 -9.27 -11.63 6.42
C VAL A 53 -7.94 -12.13 6.96
N ALA A 54 -7.37 -13.18 6.37
CA ALA A 54 -5.96 -13.51 6.52
C ALA A 54 -5.24 -13.33 5.18
N VAL A 55 -3.96 -12.94 5.24
CA VAL A 55 -3.14 -12.70 4.03
C VAL A 55 -2.12 -13.81 3.85
N LEU A 56 -2.13 -14.45 2.68
CA LEU A 56 -1.08 -15.34 2.20
C LEU A 56 -0.35 -14.65 1.03
N PRO A 57 0.75 -13.93 1.32
CA PRO A 57 1.47 -13.20 0.30
C PRO A 57 2.15 -14.17 -0.69
N GLN A 58 1.90 -13.96 -1.97
CA GLN A 58 2.48 -14.70 -3.11
C GLN A 58 2.99 -13.75 -4.21
N GLY A 59 2.93 -12.43 -4.01
CA GLY A 59 3.49 -11.44 -4.92
C GLY A 59 5.00 -11.23 -4.71
N THR A 60 5.56 -10.29 -5.47
CA THR A 60 6.98 -9.94 -5.39
C THR A 60 7.26 -8.93 -4.28
N ALA A 61 6.47 -7.85 -4.19
CA ALA A 61 6.63 -6.82 -3.16
C ALA A 61 5.96 -7.22 -1.83
N ASN A 62 4.65 -7.50 -1.86
CA ASN A 62 3.83 -7.83 -0.70
C ASN A 62 3.87 -6.73 0.37
N ASN A 63 3.80 -5.46 -0.05
CA ASN A 63 3.83 -4.28 0.82
C ASN A 63 2.74 -4.33 1.90
N ILE A 64 1.53 -4.79 1.56
CA ILE A 64 0.42 -4.90 2.53
C ILE A 64 0.79 -5.93 3.61
N ALA A 65 1.20 -7.14 3.22
CA ALA A 65 1.58 -8.18 4.19
C ALA A 65 2.78 -7.74 5.06
N ARG A 66 3.79 -7.10 4.47
CA ARG A 66 4.95 -6.57 5.20
C ARG A 66 4.55 -5.51 6.23
N SER A 67 3.68 -4.58 5.85
CA SER A 67 3.20 -3.52 6.73
C SER A 67 2.38 -4.06 7.90
N LEU A 68 1.64 -5.14 7.67
CA LEU A 68 0.88 -5.85 8.70
C LEU A 68 1.75 -6.78 9.57
N GLY A 69 3.06 -6.86 9.32
CA GLY A 69 3.94 -7.75 10.06
C GLY A 69 3.80 -9.23 9.70
N VAL A 70 3.17 -9.56 8.57
CA VAL A 70 2.95 -10.94 8.11
C VAL A 70 4.13 -11.40 7.27
N TYR A 71 4.95 -12.28 7.86
CA TYR A 71 6.15 -12.85 7.24
C TYR A 71 6.15 -14.38 7.32
N GLY A 72 6.90 -15.01 6.42
CA GLY A 72 7.16 -16.45 6.43
C GLY A 72 6.52 -17.20 5.26
N SER A 73 6.71 -18.52 5.26
CA SER A 73 6.12 -19.41 4.27
C SER A 73 4.60 -19.53 4.47
N ALA A 74 3.88 -19.88 3.40
CA ALA A 74 2.44 -20.15 3.48
C ALA A 74 2.10 -21.18 4.58
N ARG A 75 2.96 -22.19 4.79
CA ARG A 75 2.78 -23.18 5.86
C ARG A 75 2.86 -22.53 7.24
N GLN A 76 3.88 -21.70 7.50
CA GLN A 76 4.05 -21.02 8.79
C GLN A 76 2.88 -20.08 9.06
N ILE A 77 2.44 -19.32 8.05
CA ILE A 77 1.31 -18.41 8.18
C ILE A 77 0.03 -19.18 8.51
N ILE A 78 -0.29 -20.24 7.75
CA ILE A 78 -1.51 -21.04 7.95
C ILE A 78 -1.55 -21.66 9.35
N ALA A 79 -0.42 -22.20 9.83
CA ALA A 79 -0.33 -22.78 11.17
C ALA A 79 -0.48 -21.74 12.30
N GLY A 80 -0.15 -20.46 12.03
CA GLY A 80 -0.34 -19.36 12.98
C GLY A 80 -1.75 -18.74 13.00
N LEU A 81 -2.66 -19.12 12.09
CA LEU A 81 -3.96 -18.46 11.94
C LEU A 81 -4.89 -18.68 13.13
N LYS A 82 -4.96 -19.90 13.67
CA LYS A 82 -5.88 -20.26 14.76
C LYS A 82 -5.59 -19.55 16.07
N THR A 83 -4.33 -19.15 16.28
CA THR A 83 -3.86 -18.42 17.46
C THR A 83 -3.47 -16.98 17.11
N GLY A 84 -3.82 -16.52 15.91
CA GLY A 84 -3.61 -15.14 15.50
C GLY A 84 -4.53 -14.18 16.26
N HIS A 85 -4.25 -12.89 16.12
CA HIS A 85 -5.07 -11.83 16.71
C HIS A 85 -5.63 -10.94 15.61
N PRO A 86 -6.85 -10.39 15.78
CA PRO A 86 -7.39 -9.43 14.84
C PRO A 86 -6.66 -8.08 14.98
N MET A 87 -6.44 -7.44 13.85
CA MET A 87 -5.94 -6.08 13.72
C MET A 87 -6.92 -5.32 12.81
N ALA A 88 -7.30 -4.12 13.21
CA ALA A 88 -8.09 -3.25 12.36
C ALA A 88 -7.22 -2.65 11.25
N VAL A 89 -7.78 -2.54 10.05
CA VAL A 89 -7.14 -1.93 8.89
C VAL A 89 -8.12 -0.94 8.28
N ASP A 90 -7.78 0.34 8.36
CA ASP A 90 -8.42 1.43 7.68
C ASP A 90 -8.34 1.25 6.16
N ILE A 91 -9.43 1.59 5.49
CA ILE A 91 -9.50 1.61 4.03
C ILE A 91 -9.51 3.06 3.60
N GLY A 92 -8.46 3.46 2.89
CA GLY A 92 -8.39 4.78 2.30
C GLY A 92 -9.33 4.92 1.11
N VAL A 93 -9.76 6.15 0.88
CA VAL A 93 -10.63 6.53 -0.22
C VAL A 93 -10.09 7.79 -0.85
N ALA A 94 -9.80 7.71 -2.14
CA ALA A 94 -9.56 8.88 -2.96
C ALA A 94 -10.80 9.16 -3.80
N THR A 95 -11.26 10.41 -3.81
CA THR A 95 -12.41 10.87 -4.60
C THR A 95 -11.99 12.05 -5.46
N GLY A 96 -12.21 11.95 -6.76
CA GLY A 96 -11.93 13.02 -7.73
C GLY A 96 -12.93 13.01 -8.88
N ALA A 97 -12.63 13.73 -9.96
CA ALA A 97 -13.51 13.78 -11.14
C ALA A 97 -13.69 12.41 -11.83
N TRP A 98 -12.76 11.48 -11.60
CA TRP A 98 -12.77 10.09 -12.07
C TRP A 98 -13.60 9.15 -11.18
N GLY A 99 -14.20 9.64 -10.11
CA GLY A 99 -15.05 8.88 -9.19
C GLY A 99 -14.36 8.61 -7.86
N ARG A 100 -14.75 7.50 -7.22
CA ARG A 100 -14.29 7.07 -5.91
C ARG A 100 -13.47 5.79 -6.03
N HIS A 101 -12.27 5.78 -5.47
CA HIS A 101 -11.37 4.62 -5.47
C HIS A 101 -10.92 4.31 -4.04
N ARG A 102 -11.16 3.08 -3.61
CA ARG A 102 -10.69 2.56 -2.31
C ARG A 102 -9.29 1.99 -2.42
N PHE A 103 -8.47 2.14 -1.39
CA PHE A 103 -7.13 1.58 -1.38
C PHE A 103 -6.75 1.10 0.02
N VAL A 104 -5.83 0.14 0.07
CA VAL A 104 -5.13 -0.25 1.30
C VAL A 104 -3.78 0.46 1.40
N GLU A 105 -3.02 0.59 0.31
CA GLU A 105 -1.64 1.10 0.35
C GLU A 105 -1.56 2.62 0.51
N GLY A 106 -2.01 3.37 -0.50
CA GLY A 106 -1.89 4.83 -0.53
C GLY A 106 -2.17 5.44 -1.90
N VAL A 107 -2.00 6.76 -1.98
CA VAL A 107 -2.07 7.55 -3.21
C VAL A 107 -0.73 8.23 -3.43
N GLY A 108 -0.17 8.09 -4.63
CA GLY A 108 1.12 8.68 -4.99
C GLY A 108 1.00 9.81 -6.01
N LEU A 109 1.88 10.80 -5.88
CA LEU A 109 2.02 11.95 -6.77
C LEU A 109 3.50 12.14 -7.16
N GLY A 110 3.74 12.63 -8.38
CA GLY A 110 5.08 12.99 -8.84
C GLY A 110 5.96 11.78 -9.19
N LEU A 111 7.23 11.81 -8.77
CA LEU A 111 8.30 10.93 -9.25
C LEU A 111 7.99 9.44 -9.14
N LEU A 112 7.43 8.99 -8.01
CA LEU A 112 7.25 7.55 -7.77
C LEU A 112 6.21 6.94 -8.72
N VAL A 113 5.19 7.72 -9.10
CA VAL A 113 4.19 7.34 -10.12
C VAL A 113 4.89 7.08 -11.45
N GLN A 114 5.76 8.00 -11.88
CA GLN A 114 6.48 7.89 -13.14
C GLN A 114 7.49 6.73 -13.12
N ALA A 115 8.19 6.53 -12.00
CA ALA A 115 9.16 5.45 -11.87
C ALA A 115 8.50 4.07 -11.93
N MET A 116 7.33 3.91 -11.30
CA MET A 116 6.63 2.64 -11.25
C MET A 116 5.91 2.26 -12.55
N ALA A 117 5.55 3.22 -13.41
CA ALA A 117 4.93 2.94 -14.71
C ALA A 117 5.86 2.16 -15.67
N ASP A 118 7.16 2.47 -15.66
CA ASP A 118 8.14 1.86 -16.57
C ASP A 118 8.62 0.47 -16.09
N ILE A 119 8.50 0.22 -14.79
CA ILE A 119 8.94 -1.01 -14.10
C ILE A 119 8.15 -2.26 -14.53
N ASN A 120 6.88 -2.12 -14.91
CA ASN A 120 6.03 -3.27 -15.29
C ASN A 120 6.42 -3.95 -16.61
N ALA A 121 7.44 -3.43 -17.32
CA ALA A 121 7.92 -3.99 -18.59
C ALA A 121 9.14 -4.95 -18.45
N ALA A 122 9.74 -5.09 -17.26
CA ALA A 122 10.95 -5.90 -17.06
C ALA A 122 10.63 -7.37 -16.73
N GLY A 123 11.12 -8.32 -17.54
CA GLY A 123 10.87 -9.77 -17.42
C GLY A 123 11.62 -10.51 -16.30
N THR A 124 11.95 -9.86 -15.18
CA THR A 124 12.58 -10.49 -14.00
C THR A 124 11.56 -10.62 -12.87
N ALA A 125 11.75 -11.59 -11.96
CA ALA A 125 10.84 -11.84 -10.83
C ALA A 125 11.59 -11.83 -9.49
N GLY A 126 10.88 -11.54 -8.39
CA GLY A 126 11.42 -11.62 -7.03
C GLY A 126 12.40 -10.50 -6.67
N ASP A 127 13.38 -10.81 -5.81
CA ASP A 127 14.31 -9.81 -5.25
C ASP A 127 15.10 -9.03 -6.31
N GLU A 128 15.43 -9.67 -7.43
CA GLU A 128 16.18 -9.01 -8.51
C GLU A 128 15.34 -7.95 -9.22
N GLN A 129 14.06 -8.24 -9.43
CA GLN A 129 13.10 -7.25 -9.93
C GLN A 129 13.07 -6.05 -8.99
N LEU A 130 12.91 -6.27 -7.67
CA LEU A 130 12.89 -5.19 -6.67
C LEU A 130 14.17 -4.35 -6.66
N ARG A 131 15.35 -4.96 -6.80
CA ARG A 131 16.63 -4.22 -6.90
C ARG A 131 16.68 -3.38 -8.17
N SER A 132 16.28 -3.94 -9.30
CA SER A 132 16.22 -3.20 -10.57
C SER A 132 15.28 -2.00 -10.47
N CYS A 133 14.09 -2.20 -9.90
CA CYS A 133 13.11 -1.14 -9.67
C CYS A 133 13.66 0.00 -8.82
N ARG A 134 14.36 -0.32 -7.72
CA ARG A 134 14.97 0.70 -6.86
C ARG A 134 16.11 1.44 -7.54
N LYS A 135 16.87 0.75 -8.40
CA LYS A 135 17.92 1.38 -9.21
C LYS A 135 17.33 2.35 -10.22
N GLU A 136 16.26 1.96 -10.90
CA GLU A 136 15.55 2.83 -11.85
C GLU A 136 14.93 4.04 -11.16
N PHE A 137 14.30 3.84 -9.99
CA PHE A 137 13.83 4.94 -9.16
C PHE A 137 14.97 5.90 -8.78
N ALA A 138 16.14 5.38 -8.39
CA ALA A 138 17.31 6.20 -8.09
C ALA A 138 17.81 6.98 -9.32
N THR A 139 17.79 6.38 -10.52
CA THR A 139 18.15 7.07 -11.77
C THR A 139 17.20 8.24 -12.03
N LYS A 140 15.89 8.00 -12.01
CA LYS A 140 14.89 9.07 -12.24
C LYS A 140 14.98 10.17 -11.19
N LEU A 141 15.22 9.82 -9.93
CA LEU A 141 15.42 10.79 -8.84
C LEU A 141 16.55 11.79 -9.10
N ILE A 142 17.59 11.40 -9.85
CA ILE A 142 18.69 12.30 -10.24
C ILE A 142 18.21 13.36 -11.24
N GLU A 143 17.34 12.95 -12.17
CA GLU A 143 16.89 13.75 -13.32
C GLU A 143 15.65 14.60 -13.00
N GLU A 144 14.81 14.14 -12.08
CA GLU A 144 13.52 14.76 -11.78
C GLU A 144 13.65 16.09 -11.02
N GLU A 145 12.83 17.06 -11.38
CA GLU A 145 12.66 18.32 -10.65
C GLU A 145 11.50 18.24 -9.64
N CYS A 146 11.43 19.19 -8.71
CA CYS A 146 10.28 19.25 -7.82
C CYS A 146 9.03 19.67 -8.61
N HIS A 147 7.89 19.11 -8.24
CA HIS A 147 6.59 19.50 -8.76
C HIS A 147 5.83 20.25 -7.68
N HIS A 148 5.20 21.36 -8.06
CA HIS A 148 4.33 22.10 -7.16
C HIS A 148 3.01 21.36 -6.97
N PHE A 149 2.60 21.21 -5.72
CA PHE A 149 1.30 20.66 -5.35
C PHE A 149 0.57 21.64 -4.44
N ASP A 150 -0.69 21.95 -4.76
CA ASP A 150 -1.58 22.67 -3.85
C ASP A 150 -2.29 21.64 -2.96
N VAL A 151 -1.89 21.58 -1.69
CA VAL A 151 -2.33 20.56 -0.74
C VAL A 151 -2.75 21.17 0.57
N SER A 152 -3.83 20.66 1.15
CA SER A 152 -4.13 20.90 2.56
C SER A 152 -4.35 19.57 3.30
N VAL A 153 -3.92 19.53 4.56
CA VAL A 153 -4.09 18.42 5.48
C VAL A 153 -4.90 18.92 6.67
N ASP A 154 -6.10 18.39 6.86
CA ASP A 154 -7.03 18.80 7.92
C ASP A 154 -7.26 20.32 7.97
N GLY A 155 -7.25 20.97 6.79
CA GLY A 155 -7.43 22.41 6.64
C GLY A 155 -6.16 23.26 6.83
N HIS A 156 -5.02 22.66 7.14
CA HIS A 156 -3.73 23.32 7.18
C HIS A 156 -3.02 23.23 5.83
N ASP A 157 -2.45 24.33 5.36
CA ASP A 157 -1.73 24.39 4.10
C ASP A 157 -0.42 23.60 4.16
N LEU A 158 -0.24 22.69 3.20
CA LEU A 158 0.97 21.91 2.93
C LEU A 158 1.37 22.06 1.46
N SER A 159 0.98 23.16 0.82
CA SER A 159 1.32 23.40 -0.57
C SER A 159 2.81 23.66 -0.74
N GLY A 160 3.40 23.15 -1.83
CA GLY A 160 4.81 23.38 -2.12
C GLY A 160 5.39 22.47 -3.19
N ASP A 161 6.69 22.65 -3.41
CA ASP A 161 7.48 21.94 -4.40
C ASP A 161 8.10 20.67 -3.81
N TYR A 162 7.69 19.50 -4.32
CA TYR A 162 8.13 18.20 -3.82
C TYR A 162 8.69 17.30 -4.93
N LEU A 163 9.75 16.55 -4.63
CA LEU A 163 10.23 15.46 -5.48
C LEU A 163 9.36 14.21 -5.33
N ILE A 164 9.01 13.90 -4.10
CA ILE A 164 8.19 12.74 -3.71
C ILE A 164 7.07 13.28 -2.86
N PHE A 165 5.85 12.85 -3.14
CA PHE A 165 4.68 13.15 -2.32
C PHE A 165 3.73 11.94 -2.33
N GLU A 166 3.56 11.31 -1.18
CA GLU A 166 2.77 10.09 -1.00
C GLU A 166 1.80 10.27 0.17
N ILE A 167 0.54 9.91 -0.02
CA ILE A 167 -0.48 9.84 1.03
C ILE A 167 -0.65 8.36 1.36
N MET A 168 -0.07 7.90 2.47
CA MET A 168 0.10 6.49 2.78
C MET A 168 -0.80 6.05 3.93
N ASN A 169 -1.37 4.85 3.79
CA ASN A 169 -2.11 4.18 4.87
C ASN A 169 -1.29 3.01 5.45
N ILE A 170 -0.35 2.45 4.68
CA ILE A 170 0.59 1.43 5.15
C ILE A 170 2.03 1.91 5.03
N GLY A 171 2.97 1.21 5.68
CA GLY A 171 4.35 1.69 5.78
C GLY A 171 5.24 1.52 4.56
N TYR A 172 4.83 0.71 3.59
CA TYR A 172 5.62 0.35 2.39
C TYR A 172 4.88 0.72 1.10
N VAL A 173 5.64 1.14 0.07
CA VAL A 173 5.12 1.46 -1.26
C VAL A 173 6.06 0.94 -2.35
N GLY A 174 5.51 0.60 -3.51
CA GLY A 174 6.27 0.28 -4.72
C GLY A 174 7.26 -0.87 -4.52
N PRO A 175 8.55 -0.72 -4.86
CA PRO A 175 9.55 -1.79 -4.76
C PRO A 175 10.06 -1.99 -3.31
N VAL A 176 9.12 -2.14 -2.37
CA VAL A 176 9.34 -2.30 -0.93
C VAL A 176 10.11 -1.12 -0.35
N LEU A 177 9.67 0.10 -0.66
CA LEU A 177 10.21 1.33 -0.07
C LEU A 177 9.49 1.61 1.25
N PRO A 178 10.17 1.53 2.41
CA PRO A 178 9.56 1.81 3.70
C PRO A 178 9.56 3.32 3.97
N LEU A 179 8.75 4.06 3.21
CA LEU A 179 8.67 5.52 3.31
C LEU A 179 7.92 5.98 4.57
N ALA A 180 6.93 5.21 5.04
CA ALA A 180 6.16 5.49 6.24
C ALA A 180 6.33 4.37 7.28
N ARG A 181 7.57 4.03 7.67
CA ARG A 181 7.90 2.89 8.57
C ARG A 181 7.03 2.73 9.81
N LYS A 182 6.55 3.84 10.35
CA LYS A 182 5.80 3.93 11.60
C LYS A 182 4.29 4.06 11.39
N ALA A 183 3.82 3.97 10.13
CA ALA A 183 2.41 3.97 9.82
C ALA A 183 1.73 2.81 10.53
N ASP A 184 0.64 3.13 11.23
CA ASP A 184 -0.27 2.17 11.82
C ASP A 184 -1.54 2.17 10.96
N PRO A 185 -1.80 1.11 10.18
CA PRO A 185 -2.92 1.10 9.25
C PRO A 185 -4.28 1.00 9.94
N GLY A 186 -4.37 0.98 11.27
CA GLY A 186 -5.64 0.92 12.01
C GLY A 186 -5.90 2.11 12.94
N ASP A 187 -5.05 3.16 12.93
CA ASP A 187 -5.13 4.27 13.88
C ASP A 187 -6.02 5.45 13.43
N GLY A 188 -6.65 5.31 12.26
CA GLY A 188 -7.52 6.31 11.68
C GLY A 188 -6.79 7.54 11.15
N LEU A 189 -5.49 7.46 10.87
CA LEU A 189 -4.70 8.53 10.26
C LEU A 189 -4.03 8.05 8.98
N LEU A 190 -3.84 8.98 8.05
CA LEU A 190 -2.97 8.83 6.89
C LEU A 190 -1.63 9.50 7.17
N ASP A 191 -0.56 8.90 6.68
CA ASP A 191 0.81 9.40 6.73
C ASP A 191 1.16 10.07 5.38
N ILE A 192 1.23 11.40 5.38
CA ILE A 192 1.62 12.23 4.23
C ILE A 192 3.14 12.35 4.24
N VAL A 193 3.77 11.64 3.32
CA VAL A 193 5.23 11.56 3.19
C VAL A 193 5.70 12.40 2.04
N TYR A 194 6.68 13.28 2.28
CA TYR A 194 7.24 14.10 1.21
C TYR A 194 8.74 14.35 1.35
N SER A 195 9.38 14.66 0.22
CA SER A 195 10.80 15.03 0.17
C SER A 195 11.02 16.10 -0.89
N THR A 196 11.98 16.99 -0.65
CA THR A 196 12.32 18.11 -1.54
C THR A 196 13.69 17.89 -2.21
N ALA A 197 14.03 18.70 -3.20
CA ALA A 197 15.32 18.63 -3.89
C ALA A 197 16.54 18.72 -2.96
N ILE A 198 16.41 19.39 -1.81
CA ILE A 198 17.49 19.52 -0.82
C ILE A 198 17.91 18.16 -0.27
N ARG A 199 16.97 17.22 -0.10
CA ARG A 199 17.22 15.88 0.44
C ARG A 199 17.58 14.84 -0.63
N ARG A 200 17.71 15.21 -1.90
CA ARG A 200 18.00 14.28 -3.01
C ARG A 200 19.23 13.41 -2.75
N GLY A 201 20.34 14.02 -2.28
CA GLY A 201 21.57 13.29 -1.96
C GLY A 201 21.39 12.26 -0.85
N GLU A 202 20.67 12.64 0.22
CA GLU A 202 20.34 11.73 1.33
C GLU A 202 19.48 10.56 0.84
N MET A 203 18.49 10.83 -0.03
CA MET A 203 17.61 9.80 -0.59
C MET A 203 18.38 8.81 -1.47
N LEU A 204 19.27 9.29 -2.33
CA LEU A 204 20.14 8.43 -3.16
C LEU A 204 21.07 7.57 -2.28
N GLN A 205 21.64 8.16 -1.23
CA GLN A 205 22.46 7.42 -0.28
C GLN A 205 21.61 6.35 0.43
N TRP A 206 20.42 6.70 0.92
CA TRP A 206 19.51 5.77 1.58
C TRP A 206 19.14 4.58 0.69
N LEU A 207 18.76 4.83 -0.57
CA LEU A 207 18.46 3.78 -1.56
C LEU A 207 19.65 2.83 -1.78
N SER A 208 20.89 3.35 -1.76
CA SER A 208 22.10 2.54 -1.95
C SER A 208 22.40 1.56 -0.80
N THR A 209 21.84 1.79 0.40
CA THR A 209 22.06 0.93 1.58
C THR A 209 21.27 -0.38 1.55
N GLY A 210 20.39 -0.57 0.57
CA GLY A 210 19.43 -1.66 0.58
C GLY A 210 18.35 -1.54 1.66
N LEU A 211 18.13 -0.32 2.17
CA LEU A 211 17.02 0.07 3.07
C LEU A 211 17.07 -0.59 4.47
N LYS A 212 18.21 -1.14 4.87
CA LYS A 212 18.33 -1.84 6.17
C LYS A 212 18.55 -0.86 7.31
N GLY A 213 17.60 -0.81 8.26
CA GLY A 213 17.79 -0.16 9.56
C GLY A 213 17.88 1.36 9.59
N LEU A 214 17.77 2.04 8.44
CA LEU A 214 17.81 3.51 8.35
C LEU A 214 16.44 4.08 8.01
N ASP A 215 16.08 5.16 8.70
CA ASP A 215 14.88 5.94 8.38
C ASP A 215 15.02 6.61 7.00
N PRO A 216 13.94 6.66 6.21
CA PRO A 216 13.94 7.36 4.93
C PRO A 216 14.15 8.88 5.14
N PRO A 217 14.88 9.58 4.26
CA PRO A 217 15.09 11.02 4.32
C PRO A 217 13.88 11.77 3.74
N VAL A 218 12.77 11.66 4.46
CA VAL A 218 11.46 12.24 4.16
C VAL A 218 10.94 12.95 5.40
N GLU A 219 10.05 13.91 5.17
CA GLU A 219 9.19 14.46 6.21
C GLU A 219 7.88 13.68 6.25
N VAL A 220 7.24 13.62 7.42
CA VAL A 220 5.94 12.97 7.60
C VAL A 220 5.02 13.90 8.36
N VAL A 221 3.84 14.16 7.79
CA VAL A 221 2.71 14.83 8.45
C VAL A 221 1.57 13.83 8.51
N ARG A 222 0.81 13.79 9.61
CA ARG A 222 -0.33 12.87 9.75
C ARG A 222 -1.63 13.66 9.73
N GLY A 223 -2.66 13.10 9.09
CA GLY A 223 -3.97 13.75 9.02
C GLY A 223 -5.09 12.81 8.57
N ARG A 224 -6.33 13.31 8.60
CA ARG A 224 -7.53 12.51 8.27
C ARG A 224 -8.11 12.84 6.91
N LYS A 225 -8.06 14.11 6.53
CA LYS A 225 -8.59 14.60 5.26
C LYS A 225 -7.52 15.39 4.52
N ILE A 226 -7.12 14.88 3.37
CA ILE A 226 -6.13 15.50 2.50
C ILE A 226 -6.86 15.98 1.25
N GLU A 227 -6.66 17.25 0.91
CA GLU A 227 -7.26 17.85 -0.28
C GLU A 227 -6.15 18.32 -1.20
N VAL A 228 -6.15 17.84 -2.44
CA VAL A 228 -5.12 18.13 -3.45
C VAL A 228 -5.78 18.75 -4.67
N ALA A 229 -5.27 19.86 -5.17
CA ALA A 229 -5.69 20.37 -6.48
C ALA A 229 -5.10 19.49 -7.60
N GLU A 230 -5.95 18.95 -8.47
CA GLU A 230 -5.53 18.15 -9.63
C GLU A 230 -5.21 19.09 -10.79
N ALA A 231 -3.91 19.28 -11.08
CA ALA A 231 -3.43 20.11 -12.20
C ALA A 231 -2.86 19.26 -13.35
N GLY A 232 -3.49 18.12 -13.67
CA GLY A 232 -3.03 17.22 -14.73
C GLY A 232 -1.79 16.39 -14.39
N THR A 233 -1.44 16.29 -13.10
CA THR A 233 -0.33 15.47 -12.60
C THR A 233 -0.68 13.98 -12.66
N ALA A 234 0.30 13.13 -12.98
CA ALA A 234 0.11 11.68 -12.92
C ALA A 234 -0.20 11.22 -11.49
N LEU A 235 -1.13 10.27 -11.35
CA LEU A 235 -1.64 9.76 -10.07
C LEU A 235 -1.41 8.24 -9.99
N ARG A 236 -1.08 7.77 -8.80
CA ARG A 236 -1.16 6.35 -8.45
C ARG A 236 -2.26 6.15 -7.41
N LEU A 237 -3.19 5.24 -7.67
CA LEU A 237 -4.32 4.92 -6.78
C LEU A 237 -4.18 3.47 -6.31
N GLY A 238 -3.62 3.27 -5.11
CA GLY A 238 -3.25 1.93 -4.63
C GLY A 238 -2.25 1.26 -5.59
N ASP A 239 -2.57 0.05 -6.05
CA ASP A 239 -1.72 -0.72 -6.97
C ASP A 239 -1.98 -0.40 -8.46
N ASN A 240 -2.99 0.44 -8.75
CA ASN A 240 -3.38 0.79 -10.11
C ASN A 240 -2.78 2.15 -10.52
N PHE A 241 -2.36 2.22 -11.78
CA PHE A 241 -1.94 3.47 -12.42
C PHE A 241 -3.12 4.07 -13.16
N SER A 242 -3.45 5.32 -12.84
CA SER A 242 -4.43 6.08 -13.60
C SER A 242 -3.78 7.38 -14.03
N SER A 243 -3.77 7.68 -15.32
CA SER A 243 -3.54 9.06 -15.73
C SER A 243 -4.69 9.91 -15.17
N SER A 244 -4.36 10.98 -14.45
CA SER A 244 -5.38 11.96 -14.07
C SER A 244 -6.10 12.41 -15.34
N PRO A 245 -7.44 12.47 -15.36
CA PRO A 245 -8.15 13.10 -16.46
C PRO A 245 -7.61 14.52 -16.68
N ALA A 246 -7.47 14.95 -17.93
CA ALA A 246 -6.94 16.27 -18.30
C ALA A 246 -7.77 17.48 -17.81
N LYS A 247 -8.77 17.27 -16.95
CA LYS A 247 -9.58 18.35 -16.37
C LYS A 247 -9.01 18.73 -15.01
N ALA A 248 -8.71 20.01 -14.85
CA ALA A 248 -8.43 20.60 -13.55
C ALA A 248 -9.55 20.24 -12.57
N GLY A 249 -9.20 19.63 -11.45
CA GLY A 249 -10.12 19.05 -10.47
C GLY A 249 -9.60 19.19 -9.05
N LYS A 250 -10.34 18.65 -8.08
CA LYS A 250 -9.90 18.53 -6.69
C LYS A 250 -10.03 17.06 -6.30
N MET A 251 -8.94 16.49 -5.81
CA MET A 251 -8.94 15.18 -5.18
C MET A 251 -9.06 15.34 -3.67
N VAL A 252 -9.92 14.54 -3.06
CA VAL A 252 -10.02 14.41 -1.60
C VAL A 252 -9.63 12.99 -1.23
N VAL A 253 -8.70 12.85 -0.29
CA VAL A 253 -8.27 11.57 0.28
C VAL A 253 -8.64 11.53 1.75
N GLU A 254 -9.37 10.50 2.14
CA GLU A 254 -9.86 10.27 3.51
C GLU A 254 -9.92 8.76 3.79
N LEU A 255 -10.35 8.37 4.99
CA LEU A 255 -10.57 6.98 5.36
C LEU A 255 -12.07 6.65 5.35
N GLU A 256 -12.42 5.42 4.99
CA GLU A 256 -13.77 4.88 5.23
C GLU A 256 -14.10 4.91 6.73
N HIS A 257 -15.39 5.04 7.06
CA HIS A 257 -15.83 4.99 8.45
C HIS A 257 -15.67 3.60 9.08
N GLU A 258 -15.84 2.54 8.27
CA GLU A 258 -15.67 1.17 8.72
C GLU A 258 -14.30 0.62 8.31
N GLN A 259 -13.67 -0.11 9.22
CA GLN A 259 -12.39 -0.77 9.01
C GLN A 259 -12.58 -2.22 8.56
N ALA A 260 -11.62 -2.76 7.82
CA ALA A 260 -11.47 -4.20 7.64
C ALA A 260 -10.82 -4.82 8.89
N SER A 261 -11.13 -6.07 9.20
CA SER A 261 -10.42 -6.83 10.24
C SER A 261 -9.48 -7.84 9.59
N VAL A 262 -8.20 -7.80 9.94
CA VAL A 262 -7.20 -8.75 9.45
C VAL A 262 -6.66 -9.60 10.60
N ILE A 263 -6.62 -10.91 10.43
CA ILE A 263 -5.95 -11.81 11.37
C ILE A 263 -4.46 -11.76 11.11
N ILE A 264 -3.72 -11.27 12.10
CA ILE A 264 -2.26 -11.35 12.15
C ILE A 264 -1.91 -12.71 12.76
N PRO A 265 -1.32 -13.63 11.99
CA PRO A 265 -0.96 -14.96 12.49
C PRO A 265 0.06 -14.84 13.62
N SER A 266 -0.06 -15.69 14.63
CA SER A 266 1.00 -15.80 15.64
C SER A 266 2.28 -16.29 14.98
N THR A 267 3.41 -15.65 15.30
CA THR A 267 4.72 -16.15 14.88
C THR A 267 4.99 -17.47 15.56
N ILE A 268 5.14 -18.54 14.77
CA ILE A 268 5.61 -19.81 15.31
C ILE A 268 7.09 -19.61 15.61
N SER A 269 7.41 -19.40 16.88
CA SER A 269 8.78 -19.39 17.38
C SER A 269 9.42 -20.76 17.11
N GLY A 270 10.12 -20.88 15.98
CA GLY A 270 10.82 -22.09 15.59
C GLY A 270 11.31 -22.02 14.13
N GLN A 271 12.62 -21.91 13.97
CA GLN A 271 13.42 -21.88 12.73
C GLN A 271 13.67 -20.48 12.15
N THR A 272 14.57 -19.76 12.82
CA THR A 272 15.55 -18.86 12.20
C THR A 272 16.52 -19.64 11.33
#